data_AF-A0A378PQK1-F1
#
_entry.id   AF-A0A378PQK1-F1
#
_cell.length_a   1.000
_cell.length_b   1.000
_cell.length_c   1.000
_cell.angle_alpha   90.00
_cell.angle_beta   90.00
_cell.angle_gamma   90.00
#
_symmetry.space_group_name_H-M   'P 1'
#
loop_
_entity.id
_entity.type
_entity.pdbx_description
1 polymer ?
#
loop_
_entity_poly.entity_id
_entity_poly.type
_entity_poly.pdbx_seq_one_letter_code
_entity_poly.pdbx_strand_id
1 'polypeptide(L)'
;MFTSINWQSDDEQVQKNQRRTYDDMRARCPIAHDDKLGYSMFSHADVMHILNDPATFSNHVSDRHIAVLNGMDAPVHTAFRAIHDKYFTADRMARFRPIAKELIDSLVSQLPKGQPIDIMAEFAKTYAIKL
;
A
#
# COMPACT_ATOMS: atom_id res chain seq x y z
N MET A 1 -2.38 34.02 -10.66
CA MET A 1 -3.19 34.01 -9.42
C MET A 1 -3.33 32.56 -9.03
N PHE A 2 -2.51 32.06 -8.09
CA PHE A 2 -2.65 30.67 -7.64
C PHE A 2 -3.90 30.60 -6.77
N THR A 3 -4.97 29.99 -7.26
CA THR A 3 -6.09 29.61 -6.41
C THR A 3 -5.55 28.62 -5.39
N SER A 4 -5.38 29.07 -4.14
CA SER A 4 -4.99 28.20 -3.03
C SER A 4 -6.01 27.07 -2.93
N ILE A 5 -5.59 25.84 -3.20
CA ILE A 5 -6.41 24.67 -2.95
C ILE A 5 -6.22 24.31 -1.48
N ASN A 6 -7.30 24.38 -0.71
CA ASN A 6 -7.33 23.88 0.67
C ASN A 6 -7.39 22.34 0.62
N TRP A 7 -6.24 21.70 0.44
CA TRP A 7 -6.10 20.25 0.42
C TRP A 7 -5.99 19.70 1.85
N GLN A 8 -6.91 18.82 2.20
CA GLN A 8 -6.89 18.07 3.47
C GLN A 8 -7.15 16.62 3.13
N SER A 9 -6.12 15.79 3.27
CA SER A 9 -6.18 14.39 2.85
C SER A 9 -7.21 13.58 3.64
N ASP A 10 -7.53 14.00 4.85
CA ASP A 10 -8.50 13.38 5.77
C ASP A 10 -9.93 13.96 5.68
N ASP A 11 -10.19 14.91 4.77
CA ASP A 11 -11.52 15.48 4.56
C ASP A 11 -12.56 14.38 4.24
N GLU A 12 -13.74 14.46 4.85
CA GLU A 12 -14.83 13.49 4.67
C GLU A 12 -15.17 13.27 3.18
N GLN A 13 -15.17 14.34 2.37
CA GLN A 13 -15.45 14.23 0.94
C GLN A 13 -14.35 13.47 0.19
N VAL A 14 -13.09 13.66 0.59
CA VAL A 14 -11.96 12.88 0.07
C VAL A 14 -12.16 11.42 0.44
N GLN A 15 -12.43 11.12 1.71
CA GLN A 15 -12.58 9.74 2.20
C GLN A 15 -13.78 9.01 1.58
N LYS A 16 -14.89 9.71 1.34
CA LYS A 16 -16.10 9.15 0.72
C LYS A 16 -15.89 8.73 -0.73
N ASN A 17 -15.04 9.46 -1.48
CA ASN A 17 -14.71 9.11 -2.86
C ASN A 17 -13.32 9.62 -3.26
N GLN A 18 -12.31 8.86 -2.83
CA GLN A 18 -10.91 9.19 -3.07
C GLN A 18 -10.58 9.24 -4.57
N ARG A 19 -11.11 8.30 -5.36
CA ARG A 19 -10.86 8.24 -6.81
C ARG A 19 -11.24 9.54 -7.52
N ARG A 20 -12.49 9.99 -7.33
CA ARG A 20 -12.97 11.23 -7.95
C ARG A 20 -12.16 12.43 -7.49
N THR A 21 -11.89 12.52 -6.20
CA THR A 21 -11.15 13.67 -5.67
C THR A 21 -9.71 13.71 -6.17
N TYR A 22 -9.05 12.55 -6.26
CA TYR A 22 -7.69 12.46 -6.82
C TYR A 22 -7.67 12.76 -8.32
N ASP A 23 -8.72 12.40 -9.07
CA ASP A 23 -8.89 12.81 -10.48
C ASP A 23 -8.98 14.34 -10.61
N ASP A 24 -9.78 14.99 -9.76
CA ASP A 24 -9.91 16.45 -9.75
C ASP A 24 -8.60 17.15 -9.34
N MET A 25 -7.83 16.55 -8.41
CA MET A 25 -6.52 17.07 -8.01
C MET A 25 -5.48 16.91 -9.12
N ARG A 26 -5.42 15.75 -9.80
CA ARG A 26 -4.57 15.55 -10.98
C ARG A 26 -4.74 16.63 -12.04
N ALA A 27 -6.00 17.05 -12.29
CA ALA A 27 -6.31 18.03 -13.31
C ALA A 27 -5.99 19.48 -12.93
N ARG A 28 -6.03 19.81 -11.62
CA ARG A 28 -5.95 21.22 -11.15
C ARG A 28 -4.67 21.55 -10.40
N CYS A 29 -4.20 20.63 -9.56
CA CYS A 29 -3.05 20.82 -8.67
C CYS A 29 -2.47 19.44 -8.35
N PRO A 30 -1.60 18.89 -9.22
CA PRO A 30 -1.09 17.53 -9.08
C PRO A 30 -0.13 17.35 -7.88
N ILE A 31 0.23 18.45 -7.22
CA ILE A 31 1.06 18.51 -6.01
C ILE A 31 0.40 19.47 -5.03
N ALA A 32 -0.08 18.94 -3.90
CA ALA A 32 -0.75 19.76 -2.87
C ALA A 32 -0.17 19.50 -1.48
N HIS A 33 -0.09 20.55 -0.66
CA HIS A 33 0.38 20.47 0.72
C HIS A 33 -0.80 20.36 1.69
N ASP A 34 -0.69 19.45 2.65
CA ASP A 34 -1.55 19.28 3.82
C ASP A 34 -0.66 19.46 5.07
N ASP A 35 -1.01 20.38 5.96
CA ASP A 35 -0.22 20.66 7.17
C ASP A 35 -0.06 19.45 8.10
N LYS A 36 -0.96 18.45 7.99
CA LYS A 36 -0.90 17.23 8.81
C LYS A 36 -0.02 16.14 8.21
N LEU A 37 -0.17 15.89 6.91
CA LEU A 37 0.44 14.74 6.21
C LEU A 37 1.49 15.13 5.17
N GLY A 38 1.82 16.41 5.05
CA GLY A 38 2.81 16.93 4.11
C GLY A 38 2.27 16.97 2.68
N TYR A 39 3.12 16.61 1.72
CA TYR A 39 2.78 16.72 0.30
C TYR A 39 2.07 15.48 -0.25
N SER A 40 0.98 15.69 -0.98
CA SER A 40 0.28 14.68 -1.76
C SER A 40 0.59 14.85 -3.25
N MET A 41 1.07 13.77 -3.88
CA MET A 41 1.35 13.68 -5.31
C MET A 41 0.23 12.89 -6.00
N PHE A 42 -0.34 13.44 -7.08
CA PHE A 42 -1.46 12.79 -7.77
C PHE A 42 -1.11 12.27 -9.16
N SER A 43 -0.04 12.80 -9.77
CA SER A 43 0.40 12.38 -11.10
C SER A 43 1.26 11.12 -11.02
N HIS A 44 1.07 10.22 -11.99
CA HIS A 44 1.91 9.01 -12.09
C HIS A 44 3.39 9.36 -12.29
N ALA A 45 3.69 10.39 -13.09
CA ALA A 45 5.06 10.78 -13.39
C ALA A 45 5.80 11.23 -12.13
N ASP A 46 5.18 12.07 -11.28
CA ASP A 46 5.80 12.57 -10.05
C ASP A 46 5.98 11.45 -9.03
N VAL A 47 4.98 10.58 -8.88
CA VAL A 47 5.08 9.41 -7.99
C VAL A 47 6.21 8.48 -8.44
N MET A 48 6.30 8.16 -9.73
CA MET A 48 7.38 7.31 -10.24
C MET A 48 8.75 7.98 -10.15
N HIS A 49 8.84 9.30 -10.30
CA HIS A 49 10.09 10.02 -10.11
C HIS A 49 10.59 9.86 -8.66
N ILE A 50 9.72 10.08 -7.67
CA ILE A 50 10.03 9.94 -6.25
C ILE A 50 10.44 8.50 -5.92
N LEU A 51 9.63 7.51 -6.35
CA LEU A 51 9.88 6.11 -6.04
C LEU A 51 11.19 5.56 -6.64
N ASN A 52 11.68 6.16 -7.73
CA ASN A 52 12.93 5.77 -8.38
C ASN A 52 14.16 6.56 -7.91
N ASP A 53 14.00 7.55 -7.02
CA ASP A 53 15.09 8.31 -6.43
C ASP A 53 15.11 8.24 -4.90
N PRO A 54 15.40 7.05 -4.32
CA PRO A 54 15.45 6.86 -2.87
C PRO A 54 16.64 7.57 -2.20
N ALA A 55 17.59 8.11 -2.97
CA ALA A 55 18.70 8.90 -2.43
C ALA A 55 18.24 10.32 -2.07
N THR A 56 17.34 10.89 -2.86
CA THR A 56 16.70 12.18 -2.57
C THR A 56 15.48 12.01 -1.65
N PHE A 57 14.67 10.99 -1.90
CA PHE A 57 13.42 10.74 -1.17
C PHE A 57 13.56 9.55 -0.22
N SER A 58 14.11 9.83 0.95
CA SER A 58 14.35 8.86 2.03
C SER A 58 13.06 8.23 2.56
N ASN A 59 13.10 6.93 2.88
CA ASN A 59 12.04 6.25 3.63
C ASN A 59 12.28 6.28 5.15
N HIS A 60 13.43 6.79 5.59
CA HIS A 60 13.80 6.86 7.00
C HIS A 60 13.14 8.06 7.69
N VAL A 61 11.90 7.85 8.14
CA VAL A 61 11.07 8.90 8.77
C VAL A 61 11.13 8.91 10.30
N SER A 62 11.78 7.92 10.94
CA SER A 62 11.86 7.82 12.40
C SER A 62 12.99 6.90 12.86
N ASP A 63 13.88 7.41 13.72
CA ASP A 63 14.93 6.63 14.40
C ASP A 63 14.38 5.66 15.46
N ARG A 64 13.21 5.96 16.05
CA ARG A 64 12.66 5.20 17.19
C ARG A 64 11.78 4.03 16.77
N HIS A 65 10.91 4.25 15.80
CA HIS A 65 9.93 3.27 15.31
C HIS A 65 10.19 2.96 13.83
N ILE A 66 11.24 2.18 13.55
CA ILE A 66 11.60 1.79 12.19
C ILE A 66 10.61 0.73 11.69
N ALA A 67 9.92 1.01 10.59
CA ALA A 67 9.05 0.05 9.91
C ALA A 67 9.90 -0.96 9.12
N VAL A 68 10.42 -2.01 9.78
CA VAL A 68 11.34 -2.97 9.14
C VAL A 68 10.63 -3.77 8.03
N LEU A 69 11.10 -3.80 6.78
CA LEU A 69 12.28 -3.14 6.18
C LEU A 69 11.97 -1.83 5.44
N ASN A 70 10.70 -1.46 5.29
CA ASN A 70 10.25 -0.31 4.49
C ASN A 70 10.77 1.05 4.97
N GLY A 71 11.04 1.24 6.26
CA GLY A 71 11.50 2.51 6.85
C GLY A 71 13.02 2.68 6.89
N MET A 72 13.75 2.03 5.98
CA MET A 72 15.21 2.05 5.93
C MET A 72 15.69 2.55 4.56
N ASP A 73 16.83 3.23 4.54
CA ASP A 73 17.54 3.60 3.31
C ASP A 73 18.75 2.70 3.06
N ALA A 74 19.35 2.83 1.87
CA ALA A 74 20.64 2.22 1.58
C ALA A 74 21.74 2.80 2.51
N PRO A 75 22.76 2.00 2.88
CA PRO A 75 23.01 0.61 2.47
C PRO A 75 22.24 -0.43 3.30
N VAL A 76 21.62 -0.04 4.43
CA VAL A 76 20.97 -0.97 5.36
C VAL A 76 19.79 -1.69 4.68
N HIS A 77 18.90 -0.95 4.03
CA HIS A 77 17.79 -1.51 3.25
C HIS A 77 18.28 -2.50 2.19
N THR A 78 19.38 -2.19 1.50
CA THR A 78 19.94 -3.05 0.44
C THR A 78 20.37 -4.41 1.00
N ALA A 79 21.07 -4.40 2.15
CA ALA A 79 21.50 -5.64 2.81
C ALA A 79 20.31 -6.48 3.30
N PHE A 80 19.30 -5.85 3.94
CA PHE A 80 18.09 -6.53 4.37
C PHE A 80 17.30 -7.10 3.20
N ARG A 81 17.13 -6.32 2.13
CA ARG A 81 16.39 -6.73 0.93
C ARG A 81 17.04 -7.94 0.27
N ALA A 82 18.36 -7.97 0.16
CA ALA A 82 19.11 -9.11 -0.38
C ALA A 82 18.91 -10.42 0.41
N ILE A 83 18.63 -10.33 1.72
CA ILE A 83 18.29 -11.50 2.54
C ILE A 83 16.81 -11.86 2.34
N HIS A 84 15.92 -10.89 2.43
CA HIS A 84 14.47 -11.07 2.31
C HIS A 84 14.07 -11.67 0.95
N ASP A 85 14.66 -11.20 -0.15
CA ASP A 85 14.33 -11.66 -1.51
C ASP A 85 14.61 -13.15 -1.74
N LYS A 86 15.53 -13.75 -0.96
CA LYS A 86 15.80 -15.20 -1.02
C LYS A 86 14.60 -16.05 -0.61
N TYR A 87 13.62 -15.47 0.09
CA TYR A 87 12.39 -16.14 0.50
C TYR A 87 11.24 -15.97 -0.52
N PHE A 88 11.35 -15.02 -1.44
CA PHE A 88 10.32 -14.68 -2.43
C PHE A 88 10.72 -15.03 -3.88
N THR A 89 11.56 -16.05 -4.06
CA THR A 89 11.94 -16.52 -5.40
C THR A 89 10.77 -17.22 -6.11
N ALA A 90 10.80 -17.24 -7.44
CA ALA A 90 9.79 -17.93 -8.25
C ALA A 90 9.60 -19.41 -7.81
N ASP A 91 10.68 -20.15 -7.58
CA ASP A 91 10.62 -21.55 -7.13
C ASP A 91 10.00 -21.72 -5.73
N ARG A 92 10.24 -20.77 -4.81
CA ARG A 92 9.60 -20.79 -3.49
C ARG A 92 8.12 -20.47 -3.61
N MET A 93 7.76 -19.47 -4.40
CA MET A 93 6.36 -19.11 -4.65
C MET A 93 5.61 -20.24 -5.35
N ALA A 94 6.23 -20.93 -6.31
CA ALA A 94 5.66 -22.09 -6.97
C ALA A 94 5.40 -23.26 -6.00
N ARG A 95 6.32 -23.52 -5.06
CA ARG A 95 6.14 -24.51 -3.99
C ARG A 95 5.10 -24.10 -2.96
N PHE A 96 4.95 -22.81 -2.69
CA PHE A 96 3.94 -22.28 -1.78
C PHE A 96 2.53 -22.31 -2.39
N ARG A 97 2.40 -22.10 -3.71
CA ARG A 97 1.11 -22.07 -4.41
C ARG A 97 0.15 -23.21 -4.07
N PRO A 98 0.52 -24.50 -4.07
CA PRO A 98 -0.41 -25.57 -3.69
C PRO A 98 -0.87 -25.47 -2.23
N ILE A 99 0.00 -25.07 -1.29
CA ILE A 99 -0.34 -24.87 0.13
C ILE A 99 -1.35 -23.72 0.27
N ALA A 100 -1.07 -22.59 -0.38
CA ALA A 100 -1.99 -21.45 -0.42
C ALA A 100 -3.36 -21.85 -0.99
N LYS A 101 -3.37 -22.62 -2.08
CA LYS A 101 -4.59 -23.11 -2.71
C LYS A 101 -5.40 -24.00 -1.76
N GLU A 102 -4.76 -24.96 -1.10
CA GLU A 102 -5.43 -25.86 -0.15
C GLU A 102 -6.08 -25.08 1.01
N LEU A 103 -5.35 -24.10 1.56
CA LEU A 103 -5.89 -23.22 2.60
C LEU A 103 -7.10 -22.43 2.10
N ILE A 104 -6.99 -21.81 0.93
CA ILE A 104 -8.08 -21.01 0.34
C ILE A 104 -9.30 -21.91 0.06
N ASP A 105 -9.10 -23.07 -0.56
CA ASP A 105 -10.18 -24.01 -0.86
C ASP A 105 -10.89 -24.46 0.44
N SER A 106 -10.12 -24.73 1.51
CA SER A 106 -10.64 -25.05 2.82
C SER A 106 -11.47 -23.91 3.42
N LEU A 107 -10.96 -22.68 3.40
CA LEU A 107 -11.69 -21.50 3.87
C LEU A 107 -12.98 -21.25 3.10
N VAL A 108 -12.94 -21.39 1.76
CA VAL A 108 -14.14 -21.23 0.91
C VAL A 108 -15.16 -22.33 1.21
N SER A 109 -14.72 -23.57 1.42
CA SER A 109 -15.63 -24.70 1.70
C SER A 109 -16.41 -24.56 3.01
N GLN A 110 -15.92 -23.77 3.95
CA GLN A 110 -16.54 -23.50 5.24
C GLN A 110 -17.62 -22.40 5.15
N LEU A 111 -17.67 -21.64 4.05
CA LEU A 111 -18.65 -20.58 3.88
C LEU A 111 -20.06 -21.14 3.68
N PRO A 112 -21.10 -20.47 4.22
CA PRO A 112 -22.48 -20.85 3.96
C PRO A 112 -22.81 -20.88 2.46
N LYS A 113 -23.57 -21.91 2.05
CA LYS A 113 -23.99 -22.08 0.66
C LYS A 113 -25.43 -21.61 0.46
N GLY A 114 -25.69 -20.98 -0.68
CA GLY A 114 -27.04 -20.59 -1.08
C GLY A 114 -27.59 -19.35 -0.38
N GLN A 115 -26.75 -18.59 0.32
CA GLN A 115 -27.14 -17.35 0.98
C GLN A 115 -26.05 -16.28 0.86
N PRO A 116 -26.41 -14.98 0.94
CA PRO A 116 -25.44 -13.90 1.05
C PRO A 116 -24.57 -14.06 2.30
N ILE A 117 -23.30 -13.64 2.18
CA ILE A 117 -22.33 -13.61 3.28
C ILE A 117 -21.69 -12.21 3.35
N ASP A 118 -21.23 -11.82 4.52
CA ASP A 118 -20.28 -10.71 4.66
C ASP A 118 -18.87 -11.24 4.40
N ILE A 119 -18.37 -11.04 3.17
CA ILE A 119 -17.05 -11.55 2.77
C ILE A 119 -15.90 -11.00 3.64
N MET A 120 -16.04 -9.79 4.18
CA MET A 120 -15.00 -9.18 4.99
C MET A 120 -14.93 -9.84 6.36
N ALA A 121 -16.09 -10.10 6.96
CA ALA A 121 -16.18 -10.77 8.26
C ALA A 121 -15.92 -12.28 8.16
N GLU A 122 -16.48 -12.94 7.17
CA GLU A 122 -16.57 -14.41 7.10
C GLU A 122 -15.39 -15.06 6.34
N PHE A 123 -14.64 -14.30 5.54
CA PHE A 123 -13.51 -14.83 4.76
C PHE A 123 -12.24 -13.98 4.86
N ALA A 124 -12.30 -12.71 4.45
CA ALA A 124 -11.11 -11.91 4.17
C ALA A 124 -10.18 -11.72 5.39
N LYS A 125 -10.76 -11.46 6.57
CA LYS A 125 -9.99 -11.33 7.82
C LYS A 125 -9.25 -12.61 8.17
N THR A 126 -9.93 -13.75 8.11
CA THR A 126 -9.32 -15.05 8.41
C THR A 126 -8.28 -15.44 7.38
N TYR A 127 -8.55 -15.20 6.10
CA TYR A 127 -7.62 -15.40 5.00
C TYR A 127 -6.31 -14.62 5.21
N ALA A 128 -6.40 -13.32 5.53
CA ALA A 128 -5.24 -12.46 5.72
C ALA A 128 -4.32 -12.87 6.88
N ILE A 129 -4.83 -13.60 7.87
CA ILE A 129 -4.06 -14.09 9.03
C ILE A 129 -3.48 -15.48 8.77
N LYS A 130 -4.20 -16.33 8.03
CA LYS A 130 -3.82 -17.75 7.87
C LYS A 130 -2.89 -18.00 6.68
N LEU A 131 -2.92 -17.15 5.65
CA LEU A 131 -2.04 -17.27 4.49
C LEU A 131 -0.68 -16.64 4.76
#